data_AF-A0A349JJJ3-F1
#
_entry.id   AF-A0A349JJJ3-F1
#
_cell.length_a   1.000
_cell.length_b   1.000
_cell.length_c   1.000
_cell.angle_alpha   90.00
_cell.angle_beta   90.00
_cell.angle_gamma   90.00
#
_symmetry.space_group_name_H-M   'P 1'
#
loop_
_entity.id
_entity.type
_entity.pdbx_description
1 polymer ?
#
loop_
_entity_poly.entity_id
_entity_poly.type
_entity_poly.pdbx_seq_one_letter_code
_entity_poly.pdbx_strand_id
1 'polypeptide(L)' 'MTMPPEDITVKCPECHKTYEDWYRGSINLDLDDFDEEYIDKCSSAVCPHCGHKVYFNTLTVKKGVFYLQG' A
#
# COMPACT_ATOMS: atom_id res chain seq x y z
N MET A 1 -8.29 11.59 7.43
CA MET A 1 -8.15 12.03 6.01
C MET A 1 -7.48 10.91 5.26
N THR A 2 -7.93 10.64 4.04
CA THR A 2 -7.39 9.60 3.16
C THR A 2 -6.54 10.29 2.09
N MET A 3 -5.24 9.98 2.01
CA MET A 3 -4.35 10.55 0.99
C MET A 3 -4.72 10.02 -0.39
N PRO A 4 -4.56 10.79 -1.49
CA PRO A 4 -4.74 10.26 -2.84
C PRO A 4 -3.70 9.16 -3.15
N PRO A 5 -3.96 8.29 -4.15
CA PRO A 5 -2.94 7.39 -4.69
C PRO A 5 -1.79 8.17 -5.31
N GLU A 6 -0.57 7.64 -5.20
CA GLU A 6 0.65 8.20 -5.79
C GLU A 6 1.41 7.12 -6.56
N ASP A 7 1.90 7.45 -7.75
CA ASP A 7 2.76 6.56 -8.54
C ASP A 7 4.17 6.51 -7.94
N ILE A 8 4.73 5.31 -7.83
CA ILE A 8 6.04 5.05 -7.25
C ILE A 8 6.87 4.09 -8.11
N THR A 9 8.18 4.21 -8.00
CA THR A 9 9.12 3.21 -8.54
C THR A 9 9.56 2.29 -7.42
N VAL A 10 9.24 1.01 -7.55
CA VAL A 10 9.56 -0.04 -6.57
C VAL A 10 10.77 -0.82 -7.06
N LYS A 11 11.77 -1.00 -6.20
CA LYS A 11 12.86 -1.96 -6.45
C LYS A 11 12.54 -3.25 -5.71
N CYS A 12 12.33 -4.35 -6.44
CA CYS A 12 12.06 -5.64 -5.84
C CYS A 12 13.24 -6.12 -4.96
N PRO A 13 13.03 -6.51 -3.70
CA PRO A 13 14.11 -7.02 -2.85
C PRO A 13 14.62 -8.40 -3.30
N GLU A 14 13.77 -9.21 -3.96
CA GLU A 14 14.13 -10.56 -4.41
C GLU A 14 14.89 -10.56 -5.74
N CYS A 15 14.28 -10.02 -6.81
CA CYS A 15 14.87 -10.09 -8.16
C CYS A 15 15.65 -8.82 -8.56
N HIS A 16 15.68 -7.81 -7.68
CA HIS A 16 16.38 -6.53 -7.84
C HIS A 16 15.98 -5.67 -9.06
N LYS A 17 14.96 -6.08 -9.82
CA LYS A 17 14.39 -5.29 -10.90
C LYS A 17 13.50 -4.17 -10.35
N THR A 18 13.46 -3.07 -11.08
CA THR A 18 12.60 -1.93 -10.79
C THR A 18 11.33 -2.01 -11.63
N TYR A 19 10.20 -1.60 -11.05
CA TYR A 19 8.91 -1.53 -11.74
C TYR A 19 8.09 -0.37 -11.16
N GLU A 20 7.12 0.11 -11.94
CA GLU A 20 6.17 1.13 -11.50
C GLU A 20 4.96 0.46 -10.86
N ASP A 21 4.47 1.06 -9.79
CA ASP A 21 3.21 0.71 -9.13
C ASP A 21 2.64 1.97 -8.48
N TRP A 22 1.49 1.86 -7.82
CA TRP A 22 0.91 2.93 -7.04
C TRP A 22 0.85 2.56 -5.56
N TYR A 23 0.86 3.55 -4.69
CA TYR A 23 0.60 3.35 -3.26
C TYR A 23 -0.32 4.43 -2.71
N ARG A 24 -0.92 4.17 -1.55
CA ARG A 24 -1.65 5.17 -0.79
C ARG A 24 -1.08 5.26 0.62
N GLY A 25 -0.50 6.41 0.95
CA GLY A 25 0.21 6.59 2.24
C GLY A 25 -0.70 6.63 3.47
N SER A 26 -1.98 6.97 3.32
CA SER A 26 -2.93 6.89 4.44
C SER A 26 -4.37 6.58 4.02
N ILE A 27 -5.04 5.80 4.86
CA ILE A 27 -6.43 5.36 4.70
C ILE A 27 -7.21 5.69 5.96
N ASN A 28 -8.34 6.38 5.82
CA ASN A 28 -9.25 6.65 6.93
C ASN A 28 -10.51 5.79 6.83
N LEU A 29 -10.53 4.65 7.53
CA LEU A 29 -11.68 3.74 7.53
C LEU A 29 -12.89 4.27 8.32
N ASP A 30 -12.74 5.41 9.01
CA ASP A 30 -13.87 6.14 9.60
C ASP A 30 -14.62 7.00 8.55
N LEU A 31 -14.04 7.19 7.36
CA LEU A 31 -14.64 7.93 6.24
C LEU A 31 -14.91 7.04 5.03
N ASP A 32 -14.03 6.09 4.75
CA ASP A 32 -14.09 5.22 3.58
C ASP A 32 -14.32 3.76 4.01
N ASP A 33 -15.29 3.09 3.40
CA ASP A 33 -15.60 1.67 3.67
C ASP A 33 -14.84 0.76 2.70
N PHE A 34 -13.50 0.81 2.75
CA PHE A 34 -12.65 -0.06 1.94
C PHE A 34 -12.52 -1.45 2.54
N ASP A 35 -12.55 -2.46 1.67
CA ASP A 35 -12.32 -3.85 2.05
C ASP A 35 -10.83 -4.15 2.29
N GLU A 36 -10.57 -5.30 2.90
CA GLU A 36 -9.20 -5.73 3.23
C GLU A 36 -8.34 -5.93 1.96
N GLU A 37 -8.95 -6.36 0.86
CA GLU A 37 -8.25 -6.53 -0.42
C GLU A 37 -7.76 -5.18 -0.98
N TYR A 38 -8.57 -4.14 -0.92
CA TYR A 38 -8.19 -2.81 -1.35
C TYR A 38 -7.15 -2.18 -0.41
N ILE A 39 -7.27 -2.39 0.91
CA ILE A 39 -6.28 -1.93 1.89
C ILE A 39 -4.91 -2.58 1.63
N ASP A 40 -4.90 -3.87 1.34
CA ASP A 40 -3.69 -4.61 0.99
C ASP A 40 -3.07 -4.11 -0.33
N LYS A 41 -3.88 -3.79 -1.35
CA LYS A 41 -3.38 -3.14 -2.59
C LYS A 41 -2.81 -1.74 -2.36
N CYS A 42 -3.42 -0.95 -1.47
CA CYS A 42 -2.91 0.39 -1.14
C CYS A 42 -1.54 0.37 -0.46
N SER A 43 -1.20 -0.74 0.19
CA SER A 43 -0.02 -0.93 1.03
C SER A 43 0.95 -1.95 0.48
N SER A 44 0.78 -2.40 -0.77
CA SER A 44 1.69 -3.39 -1.36
C SER A 44 1.80 -3.28 -2.88
N ALA A 45 2.88 -3.87 -3.40
CA ALA A 45 3.14 -3.98 -4.83
C ALA A 45 3.60 -5.40 -5.17
N VAL A 46 3.03 -6.00 -6.21
CA VAL A 46 3.42 -7.34 -6.67
C VAL A 46 4.42 -7.20 -7.81
N CYS A 47 5.64 -7.70 -7.61
CA CYS A 47 6.68 -7.63 -8.62
C CYS A 47 6.28 -8.43 -9.88
N PRO A 48 6.16 -7.79 -11.06
CA PRO A 48 5.72 -8.46 -12.28
C PRO A 48 6.75 -9.46 -12.83
N HIS A 49 7.99 -9.43 -12.31
CA HIS A 49 9.07 -10.28 -12.80
C HIS A 49 9.25 -11.58 -12.00
N CYS A 50 8.87 -11.61 -10.73
CA CYS A 50 9.10 -12.77 -9.86
C CYS A 50 7.91 -13.11 -8.95
N GLY A 51 6.85 -12.30 -8.93
CA GLY A 51 5.67 -12.51 -8.09
C GLY A 51 5.85 -12.16 -6.62
N HIS A 52 7.05 -11.74 -6.19
CA HIS A 52 7.27 -11.30 -4.81
C HIS A 52 6.46 -10.04 -4.50
N LYS A 53 5.79 -10.05 -3.35
CA LYS A 53 4.96 -8.95 -2.87
C LYS A 53 5.72 -8.10 -1.87
N VAL A 54 5.87 -6.82 -2.18
CA VAL A 54 6.53 -5.83 -1.34
C VAL A 54 5.47 -5.06 -0.58
N TYR A 55 5.62 -4.93 0.73
CA TYR A 55 4.74 -4.11 1.57
C TYR A 55 5.36 -2.74 1.83
N PHE A 56 4.51 -1.72 1.86
CA PHE A 56 4.85 -0.33 2.14
C PHE A 56 4.23 0.10 3.46
N ASN A 57 4.83 1.10 4.09
CA ASN A 57 4.26 1.72 5.28
C ASN A 57 3.03 2.57 4.92
N THR A 58 1.84 2.04 5.12
CA THR A 58 0.56 2.75 5.02
C THR A 58 -0.03 3.01 6.39
N LEU A 59 -0.48 4.24 6.63
CA LEU A 59 -1.15 4.62 7.88
C LEU A 59 -2.67 4.41 7.75
N THR A 60 -3.23 3.50 8.55
CA THR A 60 -4.67 3.25 8.59
C THR A 60 -5.27 3.83 9.88
N VAL A 61 -6.44 4.47 9.77
CA VAL A 61 -7.22 4.93 10.93
C VAL A 61 -8.54 4.19 11.00
N LYS A 62 -8.89 3.69 12.19
CA LYS A 62 -10.18 3.04 12.46
C LYS A 62 -10.62 3.32 13.89
N LYS A 63 -11.83 3.83 14.06
CA LYS A 63 -12.41 4.27 15.34
C LYS A 63 -11.49 5.24 16.10
N GLY A 64 -10.85 6.15 15.37
CA GLY A 64 -9.90 7.11 15.93
C GLY A 64 -8.55 6.51 16.39
N VAL A 65 -8.28 5.23 16.11
CA VAL A 65 -7.00 4.56 16.41
C VAL A 65 -6.16 4.47 15.14
N PHE A 66 -4.87 4.81 15.24
CA PHE A 66 -3.92 4.83 14.13
C PHE A 66 -3.06 3.56 14.13
N TYR A 67 -2.91 2.94 12.96
CA TYR A 67 -2.14 1.72 12.72
C TYR A 67 -1.14 1.94 11.59
N LEU A 68 0.10 1.52 11.78
CA LEU A 68 1.07 1.45 10.69
C LEU A 68 1.08 0.02 10.16
N GLN A 69 0.77 -0.15 8.87
CA GLN A 69 0.86 -1.42 8.17
C GLN A 69 2.05 -1.38 7.22
N GLY A 70 2.92 -2.39 7.25
CA GLY A 70 4.13 -2.51 6.43
C GLY A 70 4.87 -3.82 6.70
#